data_AF-A0AAN8ISZ4-F1
#
_entry.id   AF-A0AAN8ISZ4-F1
#
_cell.length_a   1.000
_cell.length_b   1.000
_cell.length_c   1.000
_cell.angle_alpha   90.00
_cell.angle_beta   90.00
_cell.angle_gamma   90.00
#
_symmetry.space_group_name_H-M   'P 1'
#
loop_
_entity.id
_entity.type
_entity.pdbx_description
1 polymer ?
#
loop_
_entity_poly.entity_id
_entity_poly.type
_entity_poly.pdbx_seq_one_letter_code
_entity_poly.pdbx_strand_id
1 'polypeptide(L)' 'MSIGALVYRSITRRFSTLFLAASVGAFVVNYTFDTITDAFWDKVNVGKQWKDIKAKLENPE' A
#
# COMPACT_ATOMS: atom_id res chain seq x y z
N MET A 1 6.05 12.83 -27.47
CA MET A 1 6.90 12.30 -26.39
C MET A 1 6.20 11.07 -25.82
N SER A 2 6.86 9.92 -25.73
CA SER A 2 6.29 8.72 -25.08
C SER A 2 6.42 8.82 -23.56
N ILE A 3 5.48 8.23 -22.82
CA ILE A 3 5.56 8.11 -21.35
C ILE A 3 6.88 7.44 -20.93
N GLY A 4 7.31 6.41 -21.66
CA GLY A 4 8.58 5.73 -21.39
C GLY A 4 9.79 6.64 -21.56
N ALA A 5 9.78 7.53 -22.56
CA ALA A 5 10.85 8.52 -22.75
C ALA A 5 10.90 9.56 -21.62
N LEU A 6 9.74 9.89 -21.04
CA LEU A 6 9.62 10.82 -19.93
C LEU A 6 10.14 10.19 -18.63
N VAL A 7 9.75 8.94 -18.34
CA VAL A 7 10.26 8.17 -17.18
C VAL A 7 11.76 7.95 -17.29
N TYR A 8 12.25 7.60 -18.50
CA TYR A 8 13.68 7.43 -18.73
C TYR A 8 14.44 8.72 -18.42
N ARG A 9 14.04 9.84 -19.03
CA ARG A 9 14.74 11.11 -18.88
C ARG A 9 14.70 11.67 -17.46
N SER A 10 13.59 11.48 -16.75
CA SER A 10 13.37 12.11 -15.43
C SER A 10 13.82 11.24 -14.26
N ILE A 11 13.70 9.91 -14.35
CA ILE A 11 13.88 9.02 -13.19
C ILE A 11 15.04 8.05 -13.41
N THR A 12 15.04 7.29 -14.51
CA THR A 12 15.96 6.15 -14.66
C THR A 12 17.30 6.51 -15.32
N ARG A 13 17.43 7.70 -15.92
CA ARG A 13 18.67 8.12 -16.63
C ARG A 13 19.87 8.31 -15.69
N ARG A 14 19.66 8.73 -14.44
CA ARG A 14 20.75 8.91 -13.46
C ARG A 14 20.59 7.88 -12.34
N PHE A 15 21.69 7.24 -11.94
CA PHE A 15 21.65 6.23 -10.88
C PHE A 15 21.15 6.78 -9.54
N SER A 16 21.56 8.00 -9.17
CA SER A 16 21.10 8.64 -7.93
C SER A 16 19.59 8.88 -7.90
N THR A 17 18.99 9.33 -9.01
CA THR A 17 17.54 9.54 -9.10
C THR A 17 16.79 8.21 -9.14
N LEU A 18 17.35 7.21 -9.82
CA LEU A 18 16.81 5.85 -9.85
C LEU A 18 16.81 5.22 -8.46
N PHE A 19 17.93 5.30 -7.74
CA PHE A 19 18.08 4.75 -6.40
C PHE A 19 17.11 5.41 -5.40
N LEU A 20 17.00 6.74 -5.45
CA LEU A 20 16.04 7.47 -4.63
C LEU A 20 14.60 7.06 -4.96
N ALA A 21 14.23 7.02 -6.24
CA ALA A 21 12.90 6.63 -6.67
C ALA A 21 12.56 5.18 -6.29
N ALA A 22 13.53 4.26 -6.38
CA ALA A 22 13.35 2.87 -5.97
C ALA A 22 13.17 2.75 -4.45
N SER A 23 13.97 3.48 -3.66
CA SER A 23 13.90 3.44 -2.19
C SER A 23 12.58 4.01 -1.68
N VAL A 24 12.18 5.18 -2.18
CA VAL A 24 10.89 5.81 -1.84
C VAL A 24 9.72 4.97 -2.37
N GLY A 25 9.84 4.48 -3.61
CA GLY A 25 8.84 3.63 -4.24
C GLY A 25 8.59 2.35 -3.44
N ALA A 26 9.65 1.70 -2.94
CA ALA A 26 9.52 0.51 -2.11
C ALA A 26 8.75 0.80 -0.81
N PHE A 27 9.03 1.92 -0.14
CA PHE A 27 8.30 2.31 1.08
C PHE A 27 6.82 2.56 0.80
N VAL A 28 6.52 3.37 -0.24
CA VAL A 28 5.15 3.71 -0.62
C VAL A 28 4.36 2.47 -1.04
N VAL A 29 4.98 1.58 -1.84
CA VAL A 29 4.35 0.34 -2.28
C VAL A 29 4.07 -0.57 -1.08
N ASN A 30 5.03 -0.80 -0.19
CA ASN A 30 4.80 -1.62 1.00
C ASN A 30 3.64 -1.09 1.85
N TYR A 31 3.67 0.20 2.20
CA TYR A 31 2.61 0.80 3.03
C TYR A 31 1.23 0.70 2.37
N THR A 32 1.15 1.01 1.08
CA THR A 32 -0.11 0.98 0.32
C THR A 32 -0.60 -0.46 0.16
N PHE A 33 0.30 -1.38 -0.12
CA PHE A 33 -0.03 -2.80 -0.30
C PHE A 33 -0.54 -3.43 0.99
N ASP A 34 0.13 -3.19 2.12
CA ASP A 34 -0.32 -3.66 3.43
C ASP A 34 -1.71 -3.13 3.76
N THR A 35 -1.92 -1.81 3.60
CA THR A 35 -3.23 -1.18 3.87
C THR A 35 -4.34 -1.76 3.01
N ILE A 36 -4.08 -1.96 1.71
CA ILE A 36 -5.08 -2.53 0.78
C ILE A 36 -5.36 -3.99 1.14
N THR A 37 -4.32 -4.76 1.45
CA THR A 37 -4.44 -6.17 1.77
C THR A 37 -5.20 -6.38 3.07
N ASP A 38 -4.92 -5.57 4.10
CA ASP A 38 -5.67 -5.59 5.36
C ASP A 38 -7.13 -5.20 5.13
N ALA A 39 -7.40 -4.13 4.38
CA ALA A 39 -8.77 -3.71 4.07
C ALA A 39 -9.54 -4.78 3.28
N PHE A 40 -8.86 -5.47 2.36
CA PHE A 40 -9.44 -6.59 1.62
C PHE A 40 -9.72 -7.78 2.55
N TRP A 41 -8.77 -8.12 3.41
CA TRP A 41 -8.88 -9.21 4.38
C TRP A 41 -10.02 -8.98 5.38
N ASP A 42 -10.17 -7.75 5.85
CA ASP A 42 -11.25 -7.31 6.74
C ASP A 42 -12.61 -7.47 6.08
N LYS A 43 -12.75 -7.01 4.83
CA LYS A 43 -14.01 -7.17 4.08
C LYS A 43 -14.38 -8.62 3.83
N VAL A 44 -13.41 -9.49 3.59
CA VAL A 44 -13.66 -10.91 3.36
C VAL A 44 -14.01 -11.64 4.67
N ASN A 45 -13.45 -11.21 5.80
CA ASN A 45 -13.58 -11.90 7.09
C ASN A 45 -14.44 -11.15 8.11
N VAL A 46 -15.32 -10.25 7.66
CA VAL A 46 -16.23 -9.48 8.52
C VAL A 46 -16.98 -10.42 9.48
N GLY A 47 -16.96 -10.07 10.76
CA GLY A 47 -17.67 -10.77 11.83
C GLY A 47 -16.95 -11.99 12.38
N LYS A 48 -15.84 -12.43 11.76
CA LYS A 48 -14.98 -13.50 12.27
C LYS A 48 -13.73 -12.97 12.97
N GLN A 49 -13.32 -11.75 12.64
CA GLN A 49 -12.12 -11.16 13.21
C GLN A 49 -12.36 -10.73 14.66
N TRP A 50 -11.31 -10.85 15.49
CA TRP A 50 -11.39 -10.46 16.89
C TRP A 50 -11.85 -9.01 17.07
N LYS A 51 -11.42 -8.08 16.21
CA LYS A 51 -11.88 -6.68 16.26
C LYS A 51 -13.39 -6.52 16.09
N ASP A 52 -14.02 -7.34 15.25
CA ASP A 52 -15.47 -7.32 15.05
C ASP A 52 -16.21 -7.95 16.24
N ILE A 53 -15.68 -9.06 16.77
CA ILE A 53 -16.25 -9.74 17.94
C ILE A 53 -16.14 -8.84 19.17
N LYS A 54 -14.97 -8.24 19.38
CA LYS A 54 -14.70 -7.29 20.47
C LYS A 54 -15.62 -6.07 20.37
N ALA A 55 -15.80 -5.50 19.18
CA ALA A 55 -16.72 -4.37 18.98
C ALA A 55 -18.17 -4.71 19.40
N LYS A 56 -18.63 -5.95 19.13
CA LYS A 56 -19.95 -6.43 19.60
C LYS A 56 -20.01 -6.64 21.11
N LEU A 57 -18.91 -7.00 21.75
CA LEU A 57 -18.85 -7.23 23.20
C LEU A 57 -18.74 -5.93 24.01
N GLU A 58 -18.06 -4.92 23.46
CA GLU A 58 -17.88 -3.62 24.14
C GLU A 58 -19.11 -2.71 24.03
N ASN A 59 -19.92 -2.85 22.98
CA ASN A 59 -21.24 -2.24 22.86
C ASN A 59 -22.32 -3.33 22.77
N PRO A 60 -22.67 -3.98 23.89
CA PRO A 60 -23.89 -4.76 23.95
C PRO A 60 -25.08 -3.79 23.90
N GLU A 61 -25.94 -3.92 22.88
CA GLU A 61 -27.27 -3.30 22.91
C GLU A 61 -28.08 -3.78 24.13
#